data_AF-A0A847C4E8-F1
#
_entry.id   AF-A0A847C4E8-F1
#
_cell.length_a   1.000
_cell.length_b   1.000
_cell.length_c   1.000
_cell.angle_alpha   90.00
_cell.angle_beta   90.00
_cell.angle_gamma   90.00
#
_symmetry.space_group_name_H-M   'P 1'
#
loop_
_entity.id
_entity.type
_entity.pdbx_description
1 polymer ?
#
loop_
_entity_poly.entity_id
_entity_poly.type
_entity_poly.pdbx_seq_one_letter_code
_entity_poly.pdbx_strand_id
1 'polypeptide(L)'
;MEMKILYAALMALAGWIFFYICVRQLVFNFTVGYPLISKLKPTGESVFYAKAARHLNNISVIIWFFIVAGISFVVIRFAPLYLQVSFAVGFISCILLFIKKLGPKDKKNLEAFLRTYSRFALPDDLRTAMYNADVPKVHAALRASGFDIRFDK
;
A
#
# COMPACT_ATOMS: atom_id res chain seq x y z
N MET A 1 -3.34 -37.36 14.17
CA MET A 1 -3.05 -36.79 12.83
C MET A 1 -3.89 -35.55 12.57
N GLU A 2 -5.19 -35.59 12.87
CA GLU A 2 -6.16 -34.50 12.67
C GLU A 2 -5.74 -33.16 13.29
N MET A 3 -5.24 -33.15 14.53
CA MET A 3 -4.73 -31.93 15.19
C MET A 3 -3.60 -31.23 14.40
N LYS A 4 -2.71 -31.99 13.75
CA LYS A 4 -1.61 -31.42 12.95
C LYS A 4 -2.15 -30.75 11.68
N ILE A 5 -3.21 -31.31 11.09
CA ILE A 5 -3.88 -30.77 9.90
C ILE A 5 -4.60 -29.46 10.26
N LEU A 6 -5.28 -29.43 11.41
CA LEU A 6 -5.95 -28.22 11.91
C LEU A 6 -4.95 -27.08 12.14
N TYR A 7 -3.82 -27.36 12.82
CA TYR A 7 -2.78 -26.35 13.03
C TYR A 7 -2.15 -25.88 11.72
N ALA A 8 -1.96 -26.76 10.75
CA ALA A 8 -1.52 -26.37 9.42
C ALA A 8 -2.54 -25.42 8.75
N ALA A 9 -3.83 -25.78 8.72
CA ALA A 9 -4.87 -24.93 8.14
C ALA A 9 -4.93 -23.54 8.78
N LEU A 10 -4.87 -23.47 10.12
CA LEU A 10 -4.80 -22.20 10.85
C LEU A 10 -3.54 -21.41 10.48
N MET A 11 -2.41 -22.10 10.31
CA MET A 11 -1.17 -21.42 9.99
C MET A 11 -1.12 -20.91 8.56
N ALA A 12 -1.71 -21.63 7.60
CA ALA A 12 -1.96 -21.13 6.26
C ALA A 12 -2.88 -19.89 6.28
N LEU A 13 -3.96 -19.91 7.06
CA LEU A 13 -4.83 -18.73 7.20
C LEU A 13 -4.06 -17.54 7.77
N ALA A 14 -3.23 -17.74 8.79
CA ALA A 14 -2.42 -16.66 9.35
C ALA A 14 -1.35 -16.14 8.36
N GLY A 15 -0.74 -17.01 7.54
CA GLY A 15 0.12 -16.58 6.43
C GLY A 15 -0.62 -15.73 5.39
N TRP A 16 -1.87 -16.09 5.11
CA TRP A 16 -2.75 -15.32 4.22
C TRP A 16 -3.08 -13.94 4.80
N ILE A 17 -3.50 -13.89 6.08
CA ILE A 17 -3.80 -12.64 6.80
C ILE A 17 -2.56 -11.75 6.91
N PHE A 18 -1.40 -12.35 7.20
CA PHE A 18 -0.13 -11.65 7.29
C PHE A 18 0.22 -10.92 5.98
N PHE A 19 0.04 -11.58 4.83
CA PHE A 19 0.19 -10.89 3.55
C PHE A 19 -0.84 -9.77 3.41
N TYR A 20 -2.11 -10.08 3.61
CA TYR A 20 -3.23 -9.17 3.32
C TYR A 20 -3.16 -7.88 4.14
N ILE A 21 -2.77 -7.96 5.40
CA ILE A 21 -2.71 -6.81 6.32
C ILE A 21 -1.34 -6.13 6.25
N CYS A 22 -0.26 -6.89 6.42
CA CYS A 22 1.06 -6.29 6.67
C CYS A 22 1.83 -6.06 5.37
N VAL A 23 2.02 -7.11 4.58
CA VAL A 23 2.86 -7.02 3.37
C VAL A 23 2.20 -6.21 2.28
N ARG A 24 0.87 -6.28 2.14
CA ARG A 24 0.13 -5.48 1.16
C ARG A 24 0.36 -3.98 1.36
N GLN A 25 0.45 -3.51 2.60
CA GLN A 25 0.70 -2.10 2.88
C GLN A 25 2.12 -1.68 2.49
N LEU A 26 3.13 -2.53 2.72
CA LEU A 26 4.48 -2.30 2.20
C LEU A 26 4.49 -2.23 0.68
N VAL A 27 3.84 -3.20 0.03
CA VAL A 27 3.74 -3.22 -1.44
C VAL A 27 3.10 -1.92 -1.93
N PHE A 28 1.97 -1.50 -1.34
CA PHE A 28 1.33 -0.23 -1.66
C PHE A 28 2.27 0.97 -1.51
N ASN A 29 3.01 1.06 -0.40
CA ASN A 29 3.93 2.18 -0.17
C ASN A 29 5.03 2.25 -1.26
N PHE A 30 5.52 1.09 -1.72
CA PHE A 30 6.56 1.00 -2.75
C PHE A 30 6.04 1.14 -4.18
N THR A 31 4.89 0.57 -4.51
CA THR A 31 4.37 0.53 -5.88
C THR A 31 3.41 1.68 -6.19
N VAL A 32 2.78 2.27 -5.18
CA VAL A 32 1.78 3.34 -5.33
C VAL A 32 2.26 4.62 -4.67
N GLY A 33 2.60 4.57 -3.38
CA GLY A 33 2.98 5.72 -2.58
C GLY A 33 4.16 6.49 -3.17
N TYR A 34 5.35 5.88 -3.25
CA TYR A 34 6.53 6.56 -3.80
C TYR A 34 6.35 7.01 -5.25
N PRO A 35 5.85 6.19 -6.19
CA PRO A 35 5.70 6.62 -7.58
C PRO A 35 4.74 7.80 -7.74
N LEU A 36 3.59 7.80 -7.06
CA LEU A 36 2.61 8.89 -7.17
C LEU A 36 3.09 10.17 -6.48
N ILE A 37 3.76 10.08 -5.32
CA ILE A 37 4.41 11.25 -4.69
C ILE A 37 5.50 11.81 -5.62
N SER A 38 6.26 10.94 -6.28
CA SER A 38 7.28 11.38 -7.24
C SER A 38 6.69 12.05 -8.47
N LYS A 39 5.51 11.59 -8.96
CA LYS A 39 4.78 12.24 -10.05
C LYS A 39 4.21 13.61 -9.65
N LEU A 40 3.85 13.80 -8.39
CA LEU A 40 3.32 15.07 -7.86
C LEU A 40 4.42 16.04 -7.40
N LYS A 41 5.64 15.57 -7.11
CA LYS A 41 6.77 16.43 -6.72
C LYS A 41 7.01 17.65 -7.64
N PRO A 42 6.89 17.54 -8.98
CA PRO A 42 7.08 18.67 -9.89
C PRO A 42 6.03 19.77 -9.79
N THR A 43 4.88 19.54 -9.13
CA THR A 43 3.83 20.58 -8.98
C THR A 43 4.26 21.72 -8.05
N GLY A 44 5.38 21.55 -7.37
CA GLY A 44 5.85 22.47 -6.34
C GLY A 44 5.10 22.29 -5.01
N GLU A 45 5.77 22.69 -3.94
CA GLU A 45 5.28 22.57 -2.57
C GLU A 45 4.07 23.49 -2.29
N SER A 46 3.79 24.45 -3.18
CA SER A 46 2.60 25.34 -3.13
C SER A 46 1.31 24.67 -3.61
N VAL A 47 1.42 23.56 -4.36
CA VAL A 47 0.27 22.79 -4.86
C VAL A 47 0.14 21.48 -4.10
N PHE A 48 1.25 20.76 -3.95
CA PHE A 48 1.32 19.49 -3.22
C PHE A 48 2.57 19.43 -2.36
N TYR A 49 2.39 19.28 -1.06
CA TYR A 49 3.49 19.25 -0.09
C TYR A 49 4.22 17.88 -0.11
N ALA A 50 4.97 17.64 -1.19
CA ALA A 50 5.59 16.37 -1.54
C ALA A 50 6.61 15.91 -0.51
N LYS A 51 7.33 16.84 0.14
CA LYS A 51 8.30 16.50 1.19
C LYS A 51 7.63 15.84 2.40
N ALA A 52 6.53 16.41 2.89
CA ALA A 52 5.79 15.83 4.01
C ALA A 52 5.06 14.55 3.63
N ALA A 53 4.48 14.50 2.42
CA ALA A 53 3.88 13.27 1.89
C ALA A 53 4.91 12.13 1.88
N ARG A 54 6.13 12.38 1.39
CA ARG A 54 7.21 11.39 1.40
C ARG A 54 7.61 10.98 2.81
N HIS A 55 7.74 11.94 3.73
CA HIS A 55 8.08 11.65 5.11
C HIS A 55 7.05 10.71 5.76
N LEU A 56 5.77 10.94 5.52
CA LEU A 56 4.71 10.05 6.00
C LEU A 56 4.80 8.64 5.38
N ASN A 57 5.03 8.55 4.06
CA ASN A 57 5.23 7.26 3.40
C ASN A 57 6.42 6.51 3.99
N ASN A 58 7.53 7.21 4.27
CA ASN A 58 8.73 6.63 4.88
C ASN A 58 8.44 6.06 6.28
N ILE A 59 7.74 6.82 7.14
CA ILE A 59 7.34 6.35 8.46
C ILE A 59 6.50 5.08 8.34
N SER A 60 5.53 5.08 7.42
CA SER A 60 4.69 3.90 7.15
C SER A 60 5.54 2.69 6.73
N VAL A 61 6.48 2.87 5.80
CA VAL A 61 7.41 1.80 5.37
C VAL A 61 8.21 1.25 6.55
N ILE A 62 8.77 2.12 7.40
CA ILE A 62 9.58 1.71 8.55
C ILE A 62 8.74 0.87 9.53
N ILE A 63 7.56 1.36 9.91
CA ILE A 63 6.68 0.65 10.84
C ILE A 63 6.31 -0.73 10.30
N TRP A 64 5.81 -0.78 9.06
CA TRP A 64 5.38 -2.04 8.47
C TRP A 64 6.53 -3.01 8.21
N PHE A 65 7.74 -2.50 7.91
CA PHE A 65 8.93 -3.31 7.76
C PHE A 65 9.27 -4.04 9.07
N PHE A 66 9.27 -3.32 10.20
CA PHE A 66 9.54 -3.95 11.50
C PHE A 66 8.46 -4.95 11.91
N ILE A 67 7.18 -4.68 11.63
CA ILE A 67 6.08 -5.63 11.88
C ILE A 67 6.28 -6.90 11.05
N VAL A 68 6.57 -6.76 9.76
CA VAL A 68 6.80 -7.90 8.85
C VAL A 68 8.01 -8.70 9.28
N ALA A 69 9.12 -8.04 9.62
CA ALA A 69 10.33 -8.69 10.12
C ALA A 69 10.07 -9.43 11.45
N GLY A 70 9.34 -8.81 12.39
CA GLY A 70 9.02 -9.38 13.68
C GLY A 70 8.14 -10.63 13.58
N ILE A 71 7.05 -10.58 12.81
CA ILE A 71 6.17 -11.74 12.62
C ILE A 71 6.91 -12.87 11.90
N SER A 72 7.67 -12.54 10.85
CA SER A 72 8.48 -13.53 10.12
C SER A 72 9.50 -14.20 11.04
N PHE A 73 10.18 -13.42 11.90
CA PHE A 73 11.12 -13.93 12.89
C PHE A 73 10.43 -14.90 13.87
N VAL A 74 9.25 -14.54 14.38
CA VAL A 74 8.51 -15.41 15.31
C VAL A 74 8.14 -16.74 14.64
N VAL A 75 7.62 -16.72 13.42
CA VAL A 75 7.26 -17.94 12.68
C VAL A 75 8.49 -18.82 12.44
N ILE A 76 9.59 -18.24 11.95
CA ILE A 76 10.81 -18.98 11.64
C ILE A 76 11.47 -19.57 12.90
N ARG A 77 11.48 -18.81 14.01
CA ARG A 77 12.20 -19.20 15.22
C ARG A 77 11.44 -20.18 16.11
N PHE A 78 10.11 -20.09 16.14
CA PHE A 78 9.28 -20.83 17.10
C PHE A 78 8.37 -21.89 16.45
N ALA A 79 8.03 -21.78 15.16
CA ALA A 79 7.19 -22.77 14.52
C ALA A 79 8.01 -23.95 13.96
N PRO A 80 7.54 -25.20 14.08
CA PRO A 80 8.14 -26.35 13.40
C PRO A 80 8.02 -26.21 11.88
N LEU A 81 8.93 -26.85 11.14
CA LEU A 81 9.08 -26.70 9.69
C LEU A 81 7.76 -26.88 8.91
N TYR A 82 6.94 -27.88 9.27
CA TYR A 82 5.67 -28.12 8.56
C TYR A 82 4.67 -26.95 8.71
N LEU A 83 4.68 -26.25 9.85
CA LEU A 83 3.87 -25.05 10.06
C LEU A 83 4.46 -23.85 9.33
N GLN A 84 5.79 -23.73 9.26
CA GLN A 84 6.43 -22.69 8.43
C GLN A 84 6.06 -22.85 6.95
N VAL A 85 6.10 -24.08 6.42
CA VAL A 85 5.67 -24.37 5.05
C VAL A 85 4.19 -24.02 4.87
N SER A 86 3.33 -24.38 5.82
CA SER A 86 1.92 -24.05 5.75
C SER A 86 1.65 -22.54 5.75
N PHE A 87 2.36 -21.78 6.60
CA PHE A 87 2.36 -20.32 6.59
C PHE A 87 2.77 -19.78 5.22
N ALA A 88 3.86 -20.29 4.65
CA ALA A 88 4.35 -19.87 3.34
C ALA A 88 3.34 -20.16 2.22
N VAL A 89 2.65 -21.31 2.26
CA VAL A 89 1.57 -21.63 1.32
C VAL A 89 0.45 -20.60 1.40
N GLY A 90 0.00 -20.27 2.61
CA GLY A 90 -0.99 -19.21 2.84
C GLY A 90 -0.55 -17.85 2.28
N PHE A 91 0.68 -17.45 2.59
CA PHE A 91 1.30 -16.22 2.11
C PHE A 91 1.38 -16.15 0.58
N ILE A 92 1.92 -17.18 -0.06
CA ILE A 92 2.09 -17.27 -1.52
C ILE A 92 0.73 -17.29 -2.21
N SER A 93 -0.26 -18.01 -1.67
CA SER A 93 -1.61 -18.01 -2.24
C SER A 93 -2.21 -16.61 -2.30
N CYS A 94 -1.97 -15.78 -1.27
CA CYS A 94 -2.43 -14.40 -1.25
C CYS A 94 -1.68 -13.55 -2.28
N ILE A 95 -0.35 -13.72 -2.42
CA ILE A 95 0.43 -13.05 -3.48
C ILE A 95 -0.19 -13.35 -4.85
N LEU A 96 -0.43 -14.61 -5.17
CA LEU A 96 -0.94 -15.02 -6.48
C LEU A 96 -2.32 -14.41 -6.78
N LEU A 97 -3.20 -14.33 -5.77
CA LEU A 97 -4.53 -13.73 -5.92
C LEU A 97 -4.46 -12.21 -6.12
N PHE A 98 -3.49 -11.55 -5.48
CA PHE A 98 -3.38 -10.09 -5.50
C PHE A 98 -2.38 -9.55 -6.50
N ILE A 99 -1.55 -10.36 -7.16
CA ILE A 99 -0.45 -9.90 -8.03
C ILE A 99 -0.88 -8.86 -9.07
N LYS A 100 -2.08 -9.04 -9.67
CA LYS A 100 -2.65 -8.12 -10.66
C LYS A 100 -3.21 -6.81 -10.06
N LYS A 101 -3.36 -6.75 -8.74
CA LYS A 101 -3.95 -5.65 -7.95
C LYS A 101 -2.93 -4.92 -7.07
N LEU A 102 -1.63 -5.21 -7.21
CA LEU A 102 -0.55 -4.61 -6.40
C LEU A 102 0.01 -3.30 -6.98
N GLY A 103 -0.47 -2.85 -8.14
CA GLY A 103 0.05 -1.66 -8.83
C GLY A 103 -0.80 -0.39 -8.65
N PRO A 104 -0.27 0.78 -9.04
CA PRO A 104 -0.97 2.06 -9.00
C PRO A 104 -2.09 2.19 -10.04
N LYS A 105 -2.09 1.27 -11.03
CA LYS A 105 -3.13 1.16 -12.06
C LYS A 105 -4.45 0.59 -11.51
N ASP A 106 -4.43 0.00 -10.32
CA ASP A 106 -5.68 -0.41 -9.66
C ASP A 106 -6.40 0.84 -9.14
N LYS A 107 -7.62 1.06 -9.63
CA LYS A 107 -8.49 2.17 -9.19
C LYS A 107 -8.58 2.27 -7.67
N LYS A 108 -8.68 1.14 -6.96
CA LYS A 108 -8.78 1.15 -5.48
C LYS A 108 -7.51 1.67 -4.82
N ASN A 109 -6.34 1.35 -5.38
CA ASN A 109 -5.07 1.82 -4.86
C ASN A 109 -4.87 3.31 -5.14
N LEU A 110 -5.26 3.78 -6.33
CA LEU A 110 -5.26 5.20 -6.64
C LEU A 110 -6.20 5.98 -5.72
N GLU A 111 -7.43 5.49 -5.52
CA GLU A 111 -8.40 6.12 -4.61
C GLU A 111 -7.88 6.17 -3.16
N ALA A 112 -7.28 5.07 -2.68
CA ALA A 112 -6.64 5.02 -1.36
C ALA A 112 -5.53 6.07 -1.24
N PHE A 113 -4.69 6.19 -2.27
CA PHE A 113 -3.65 7.22 -2.31
C PHE A 113 -4.25 8.64 -2.23
N LEU A 114 -5.21 8.96 -3.11
CA LEU A 114 -5.82 10.29 -3.15
C LEU A 114 -6.42 10.67 -1.79
N ARG A 115 -7.13 9.75 -1.15
CA ARG A 115 -7.72 9.97 0.18
C ARG A 115 -6.65 10.22 1.23
N THR A 116 -5.66 9.33 1.35
CA THR A 116 -4.60 9.42 2.37
C THR A 116 -3.71 10.65 2.23
N TYR A 117 -3.48 11.09 0.99
CA TYR A 117 -2.57 12.19 0.67
C TYR A 117 -3.29 13.52 0.38
N SER A 118 -4.62 13.56 0.39
CA SER A 118 -5.43 14.79 0.22
C SER A 118 -5.00 15.93 1.15
N ARG A 119 -4.64 15.63 2.40
CA ARG A 119 -4.13 16.61 3.38
C ARG A 119 -2.85 17.33 2.96
N PHE A 120 -2.12 16.84 1.97
CA PHE A 120 -0.91 17.46 1.45
C PHE A 120 -1.18 18.32 0.21
N ALA A 121 -2.40 18.29 -0.33
CA ALA A 121 -2.82 19.28 -1.32
C ALA A 121 -3.19 20.58 -0.61
N LEU A 122 -2.59 21.69 -1.06
CA LEU A 122 -2.84 23.02 -0.48
C LEU A 122 -4.05 23.73 -1.11
N PRO A 123 -4.26 23.68 -2.44
CA PRO A 123 -5.48 24.24 -3.03
C PRO A 123 -6.71 23.47 -2.54
N ASP A 124 -7.75 24.18 -2.11
CA ASP A 124 -8.97 23.58 -1.56
C ASP A 124 -9.70 22.69 -2.57
N ASP A 125 -9.71 23.09 -3.85
CA ASP A 125 -10.30 22.31 -4.93
C ASP A 125 -9.57 20.98 -5.13
N LEU A 126 -8.23 21.03 -5.12
CA LEU A 126 -7.40 19.83 -5.26
C LEU A 126 -7.53 18.92 -4.05
N ARG A 127 -7.49 19.47 -2.84
CA ARG A 127 -7.68 18.75 -1.59
C ARG A 127 -9.03 18.04 -1.54
N THR A 128 -10.10 18.74 -1.90
CA THR A 128 -11.46 18.18 -1.93
C THR A 128 -11.62 17.11 -3.00
N ALA A 129 -11.07 17.33 -4.20
CA ALA A 129 -11.08 16.34 -5.27
C ALA A 129 -10.31 15.08 -4.88
N MET A 130 -9.15 15.22 -4.24
CA MET A 130 -8.35 14.10 -3.74
C MET A 130 -9.07 13.37 -2.60
N TYR A 131 -9.69 14.09 -1.66
CA TYR A 131 -10.45 13.50 -0.56
C TYR A 131 -11.64 12.66 -1.07
N ASN A 132 -12.36 13.15 -2.06
CA ASN A 132 -13.45 12.40 -2.71
C ASN A 132 -12.97 11.32 -3.67
N ALA A 133 -11.66 11.26 -3.93
CA ALA A 133 -11.03 10.41 -4.94
C ALA A 133 -11.63 10.58 -6.36
N ASP A 134 -12.05 11.80 -6.69
CA ASP A 134 -12.61 12.17 -7.99
C ASP A 134 -11.49 12.48 -8.98
N VAL A 135 -10.99 11.43 -9.65
CA VAL A 135 -9.85 11.51 -10.58
C VAL A 135 -10.03 12.58 -11.67
N PRO A 136 -11.19 12.70 -12.35
CA PRO A 136 -11.45 13.79 -13.29
C PRO A 136 -11.24 15.19 -12.67
N LYS A 137 -11.76 15.44 -11.46
CA LYS A 137 -11.60 16.73 -10.79
C LYS A 137 -10.17 16.98 -10.31
N VAL A 138 -9.46 15.94 -9.88
CA VAL A 138 -8.03 16.05 -9.54
C VAL A 138 -7.23 16.48 -10.77
N HIS A 139 -7.49 15.89 -11.93
CA HIS A 139 -6.85 16.32 -13.18
C HIS A 139 -7.19 17.76 -13.56
N ALA A 140 -8.45 18.17 -13.42
CA ALA A 140 -8.87 19.54 -13.69
C ALA A 140 -8.19 20.54 -12.75
N ALA A 141 -8.11 20.24 -11.46
CA ALA A 141 -7.46 21.10 -10.45
C ALA A 141 -5.94 21.20 -10.67
N LEU A 142 -5.29 20.10 -11.03
CA LEU A 142 -3.86 20.10 -11.37
C LEU A 142 -3.59 20.92 -12.65
N ARG A 143 -4.44 20.78 -13.68
CA ARG A 143 -4.34 21.59 -14.91
C ARG A 143 -4.58 23.07 -14.66
N ALA A 144 -5.56 23.42 -13.83
CA ALA A 144 -5.79 24.81 -13.42
C ALA A 144 -4.57 25.40 -12.68
N SER A 145 -3.80 24.54 -12.00
CA SER A 145 -2.54 24.91 -11.36
C SER A 145 -1.33 24.89 -12.31
N GLY A 146 -1.54 24.65 -13.61
CA GLY A 146 -0.51 24.63 -14.65
C GLY A 146 0.20 23.29 -14.87
N PHE A 147 -0.28 22.19 -14.28
CA PHE A 147 0.35 20.87 -14.35
C PHE A 147 -0.55 19.82 -15.02
N ASP A 148 -0.11 19.21 -16.12
CA ASP A 148 -0.79 18.08 -16.76
C ASP A 148 -0.18 16.75 -16.29
N ILE A 149 -0.59 16.29 -15.11
CA ILE A 149 -0.14 15.01 -14.55
C ILE A 149 -1.14 13.93 -14.95
N ARG A 150 -0.63 12.84 -15.56
CA ARG A 150 -1.41 11.64 -15.86
C ARG A 150 -1.25 10.59 -14.77
N PHE A 151 -2.36 10.28 -14.10
CA PHE A 151 -2.54 9.08 -13.32
C PHE A 151 -3.00 8.02 -14.32
N ASP A 152 -2.08 7.16 -14.75
CA ASP A 152 -2.32 6.20 -15.83
C ASP A 152 -3.61 5.40 -15.54
N LYS A 153 -4.53 5.38 -16.52
CA LYS A 153 -5.61 4.39 -16.63
C LYS A 153 -5.06 3.15 -17.32
#